data_AF-A0A6G7YEN6-F1
#
_entry.id   AF-A0A6G7YEN6-F1
#
_cell.length_a   1.000
_cell.length_b   1.000
_cell.length_c   1.000
_cell.angle_alpha   90.00
_cell.angle_beta   90.00
_cell.angle_gamma   90.00
#
_symmetry.space_group_name_H-M   'P 1'
#
loop_
_entity.id
_entity.type
_entity.pdbx_description
1 polymer ?
#
loop_
_entity_poly.entity_id
_entity_poly.type
_entity_poly.pdbx_seq_one_letter_code
_entity_poly.pdbx_strand_id
1 'polypeptide(L)'
;MRTTKRLLIVPTLLLSLGGAGIASASQATTSNAVTQNERVVVRAPLKVPKLGITGARIIPVGLTRGGQLAVGPSVTAVYVWNNGVRPGQPGSAVIAGHTWSRGAGVFDNLGRLGAGDRFSVGRSVFVVNRVRRVQTLGPRAVRDLFSDRGPSRVVLITCGDRSATTGVYASRILVYAEKV
;
A
#
# COMPACT_ATOMS: atom_id res chain seq x y z
N MET A 1 62.84 0.02 18.23
CA MET A 1 64.12 -0.06 17.47
C MET A 1 63.73 -0.01 15.99
N ARG A 2 63.70 1.18 15.37
CA ARG A 2 64.77 1.74 14.51
C ARG A 2 65.25 0.77 13.43
N THR A 3 64.85 1.03 12.19
CA THR A 3 65.69 0.94 10.98
C THR A 3 64.80 1.26 9.75
N THR A 4 65.17 1.94 8.67
CA THR A 4 66.10 3.03 8.34
C THR A 4 65.61 3.55 6.97
N LYS A 5 65.54 4.86 6.76
CA LYS A 5 65.35 5.45 5.42
C LYS A 5 66.54 5.09 4.52
N ARG A 6 66.28 4.78 3.24
CA ARG A 6 67.23 5.05 2.14
C ARG A 6 66.49 5.62 0.95
N LEU A 7 66.79 6.89 0.70
CA LEU A 7 66.56 7.65 -0.53
C LEU A 7 67.78 7.40 -1.44
N LEU A 8 67.62 7.36 -2.77
CA LEU A 8 68.53 7.98 -3.76
C LEU A 8 68.08 7.70 -5.22
N ILE A 9 67.63 8.79 -5.87
CA ILE A 9 68.04 9.33 -7.20
C ILE A 9 67.67 8.61 -8.53
N VAL A 10 67.14 9.47 -9.42
CA VAL A 10 66.64 9.37 -10.82
C VAL A 10 67.80 9.56 -11.84
N PRO A 11 67.72 9.11 -13.11
CA PRO A 11 67.41 10.04 -14.24
C PRO A 11 66.63 9.39 -15.42
N THR A 12 65.59 10.01 -15.98
CA THR A 12 65.56 10.94 -17.16
C THR A 12 65.45 10.26 -18.55
N LEU A 13 64.23 10.35 -19.11
CA LEU A 13 63.81 10.78 -20.47
C LEU A 13 64.31 10.09 -21.77
N LEU A 14 63.36 9.53 -22.54
CA LEU A 14 63.24 9.57 -24.02
C LEU A 14 61.73 9.62 -24.33
N LEU A 15 61.12 10.74 -24.76
CA LEU A 15 61.04 11.32 -26.11
C LEU A 15 60.61 10.34 -27.22
N SER A 16 59.31 10.33 -27.61
CA SER A 16 58.86 10.85 -28.92
C SER A 16 57.39 10.50 -29.26
N LEU A 17 56.64 11.57 -29.57
CA LEU A 17 55.62 11.78 -30.61
C LEU A 17 54.57 10.70 -30.93
N GLY A 18 53.29 11.08 -30.81
CA GLY A 18 52.23 10.55 -31.68
C GLY A 18 50.79 10.89 -31.25
N GLY A 19 50.09 11.68 -32.07
CA GLY A 19 48.62 11.67 -32.22
C GLY A 19 47.82 12.44 -31.15
N ALA A 20 47.34 13.65 -31.45
CA ALA A 20 46.07 13.92 -32.14
C ALA A 20 44.81 13.66 -31.29
N GLY A 21 44.35 14.72 -30.62
CA GLY A 21 42.93 15.11 -30.66
C GLY A 21 41.96 14.49 -29.67
N ILE A 22 40.95 15.32 -29.38
CA ILE A 22 39.58 15.08 -28.92
C ILE A 22 39.28 14.88 -27.42
N ALA A 23 38.68 15.95 -26.90
CA ALA A 23 37.42 15.97 -26.17
C ALA A 23 37.46 15.80 -24.64
N SER A 24 37.24 16.94 -23.98
CA SER A 24 36.59 17.05 -22.67
C SER A 24 35.34 16.15 -22.61
N ALA A 25 35.43 15.04 -21.88
CA ALA A 25 34.27 14.24 -21.53
C ALA A 25 33.64 14.81 -20.24
N SER A 26 32.65 15.67 -20.44
CA SER A 26 31.60 15.95 -19.48
C SER A 26 30.92 14.64 -19.08
N GLN A 27 31.11 14.17 -17.85
CA GLN A 27 30.31 13.10 -17.26
C GLN A 27 29.99 13.42 -15.79
N ALA A 28 29.01 14.29 -15.61
CA ALA A 28 28.30 14.46 -14.36
C ALA A 28 26.78 14.50 -14.61
N THR A 29 26.22 13.50 -15.29
CA THR A 29 24.76 13.39 -15.41
C THR A 29 24.26 11.95 -15.54
N THR A 30 24.51 11.08 -14.56
CA THR A 30 23.79 9.78 -14.48
C THR A 30 23.45 9.32 -13.06
N SER A 31 23.52 10.20 -12.05
CA SER A 31 23.10 9.83 -10.68
C SER A 31 21.64 10.19 -10.35
N ASN A 32 20.90 10.83 -11.26
CA ASN A 32 19.54 11.31 -10.97
C ASN A 32 18.41 10.44 -11.54
N ALA A 33 18.69 9.43 -12.37
CA ALA A 33 17.66 8.60 -13.00
C ALA A 33 17.26 7.36 -12.17
N VAL A 34 18.14 6.87 -11.29
CA VAL A 34 17.86 5.67 -10.49
C VAL A 34 17.02 6.00 -9.25
N THR A 35 17.13 7.21 -8.69
CA THR A 35 16.39 7.62 -7.47
C THR A 35 14.96 8.14 -7.75
N GLN A 36 14.62 8.40 -9.02
CA GLN A 36 13.30 8.93 -9.40
C GLN A 36 12.24 7.84 -9.52
N ASN A 37 12.63 6.57 -9.72
CA ASN A 37 11.68 5.46 -9.83
C ASN A 37 11.28 4.85 -8.46
N GLU A 38 11.95 5.27 -7.37
CA GLU A 38 11.63 4.84 -6.00
C GLU A 38 10.69 5.81 -5.27
N ARG A 39 10.55 7.04 -5.77
CA ARG A 39 9.73 8.12 -5.15
C ARG A 39 8.34 8.32 -5.75
N VAL A 40 7.88 7.44 -6.64
CA VAL A 40 6.52 7.49 -7.21
C VAL A 40 5.69 6.26 -6.81
N VAL A 41 5.76 5.87 -5.54
CA VAL A 41 4.53 5.42 -4.89
C VAL A 41 3.87 6.70 -4.37
N VAL A 42 3.16 7.42 -5.26
CA VAL A 42 2.07 8.26 -4.78
C VAL A 42 1.14 7.30 -4.06
N ARG A 43 1.28 7.23 -2.74
CA ARG A 43 0.50 6.38 -1.84
C ARG A 43 -0.95 6.68 -2.18
N ALA A 44 -1.64 5.80 -2.89
CA ALA A 44 -3.05 5.96 -3.21
C ALA A 44 -3.80 5.88 -1.88
N PRO A 45 -4.10 7.00 -1.21
CA PRO A 45 -4.63 6.93 0.14
C PRO A 45 -6.11 6.63 0.04
N LEU A 46 -6.66 5.98 1.07
CA LEU A 46 -8.11 5.85 1.19
C LEU A 46 -8.66 7.14 1.81
N LYS A 47 -9.64 7.75 1.15
CA LYS A 47 -10.39 8.89 1.67
C LYS A 47 -11.87 8.54 1.74
N VAL A 48 -12.48 8.68 2.91
CA VAL A 48 -13.91 8.44 3.15
C VAL A 48 -14.47 9.66 3.90
N PRO A 49 -14.90 10.72 3.19
CA PRO A 49 -15.27 12.00 3.80
C PRO A 49 -16.36 11.88 4.87
N LYS A 50 -17.40 11.08 4.63
CA LYS A 50 -18.50 10.87 5.59
C LYS A 50 -18.04 10.28 6.94
N LEU A 51 -16.91 9.58 6.94
CA LEU A 51 -16.33 9.00 8.16
C LEU A 51 -15.18 9.85 8.72
N GLY A 52 -14.89 11.02 8.14
CA GLY A 52 -13.76 11.87 8.53
C GLY A 52 -12.38 11.31 8.13
N ILE A 53 -12.32 10.28 7.27
CA ILE A 53 -11.06 9.68 6.82
C ILE A 53 -10.51 10.52 5.66
N THR A 54 -9.48 11.32 5.92
CA THR A 54 -8.93 12.27 4.93
C THR A 54 -7.77 11.69 4.09
N GLY A 55 -7.19 10.57 4.53
CA GLY A 55 -6.06 9.94 3.84
C GLY A 55 -5.43 8.78 4.60
N ALA A 56 -6.19 7.71 4.86
CA ALA A 56 -5.65 6.51 5.48
C ALA A 56 -4.60 5.85 4.58
N ARG A 57 -3.47 5.47 5.17
CA ARG A 57 -2.41 4.75 4.47
C ARG A 57 -2.87 3.33 4.15
N ILE A 58 -2.64 2.92 2.91
CA ILE A 58 -2.88 1.55 2.45
C ILE A 58 -1.58 0.74 2.59
N ILE A 59 -1.65 -0.39 3.27
CA ILE A 59 -0.53 -1.28 3.53
C ILE A 59 -0.80 -2.62 2.81
N PRO A 60 0.01 -3.01 1.82
CA PRO A 60 -0.09 -4.35 1.24
C PRO A 60 0.40 -5.39 2.26
N VAL A 61 -0.34 -6.48 2.40
CA VAL A 61 -0.04 -7.59 3.31
C VAL A 61 -0.22 -8.93 2.61
N GLY A 62 0.52 -9.93 3.07
CA GLY A 62 0.30 -11.32 2.68
C GLY A 62 -0.83 -11.97 3.48
N LEU A 63 -0.79 -13.30 3.53
CA LEU A 63 -1.68 -14.10 4.35
C LEU A 63 -0.93 -14.66 5.58
N THR A 64 -1.66 -14.87 6.67
CA THR A 64 -1.20 -15.68 7.81
C THR A 64 -1.10 -17.15 7.38
N ARG A 65 -0.50 -18.01 8.22
CA ARG A 65 -0.51 -19.47 8.01
C ARG A 65 -1.94 -20.05 7.93
N GLY A 66 -2.91 -19.41 8.56
CA GLY A 66 -4.32 -19.79 8.53
C GLY A 66 -5.09 -19.26 7.32
N GLY A 67 -4.42 -18.58 6.37
CA GLY A 67 -5.04 -18.05 5.16
C GLY A 67 -5.83 -16.75 5.35
N GLN A 68 -5.75 -16.11 6.52
CA GLN A 68 -6.37 -14.79 6.73
C GLN A 68 -5.43 -13.67 6.27
N LEU A 69 -5.96 -12.47 5.98
CA LEU A 69 -5.10 -11.30 5.75
C LEU A 69 -4.23 -11.03 6.99
N ALA A 70 -2.92 -10.86 6.77
CA ALA A 70 -1.96 -10.54 7.81
C ALA A 70 -2.05 -9.06 8.23
N VAL A 71 -3.19 -8.66 8.80
CA VAL A 71 -3.48 -7.30 9.26
C VAL A 71 -2.52 -6.89 10.37
N GLY A 72 -1.86 -5.75 10.19
CA GLY A 72 -0.87 -5.20 11.14
C GLY A 72 -1.48 -4.42 12.32
N PRO A 73 -0.64 -3.89 13.22
CA PRO A 73 -1.08 -3.23 14.46
C PRO A 73 -1.59 -1.80 14.29
N SER A 74 -1.33 -1.15 13.15
CA SER A 74 -1.71 0.25 12.94
C SER A 74 -3.22 0.38 12.84
N VAL A 75 -3.84 1.00 13.85
CA VAL A 75 -5.30 1.20 13.92
C VAL A 75 -5.81 2.24 12.91
N THR A 76 -4.96 3.16 12.46
CA THR A 76 -5.30 4.24 11.51
C THR A 76 -4.99 3.90 10.04
N ALA A 77 -4.39 2.73 9.78
CA ALA A 77 -4.08 2.27 8.43
C ALA A 77 -5.08 1.21 7.98
N VAL A 78 -5.17 1.04 6.67
CA VAL A 78 -5.94 -0.05 6.04
C VAL A 78 -5.01 -1.01 5.31
N TYR A 79 -5.49 -2.22 5.10
CA TYR A 79 -4.70 -3.36 4.63
C TYR A 79 -5.33 -3.97 3.39
N VAL A 80 -4.51 -4.28 2.40
CA VAL A 80 -4.92 -4.92 1.15
C VAL A 80 -4.08 -6.15 0.89
N TRP A 81 -4.66 -7.17 0.28
CA TRP A 81 -3.88 -8.32 -0.14
C TRP A 81 -2.88 -7.92 -1.23
N ASN A 82 -1.60 -8.24 -1.05
CA ASN A 82 -0.55 -7.92 -2.02
C ASN A 82 -0.77 -8.58 -3.40
N ASN A 83 -1.40 -9.75 -3.43
CA ASN A 83 -1.73 -10.48 -4.66
C ASN A 83 -3.19 -10.29 -5.10
N GLY A 84 -3.93 -9.37 -4.46
CA GLY A 84 -5.32 -9.06 -4.81
C GLY A 84 -5.44 -8.03 -5.92
N VAL A 85 -6.68 -7.84 -6.41
CA VAL A 85 -7.00 -6.77 -7.36
C VAL A 85 -6.68 -5.40 -6.75
N ARG A 86 -6.02 -4.54 -7.53
CA ARG A 86 -5.71 -3.17 -7.08
C ARG A 86 -6.94 -2.28 -7.25
N PRO A 87 -7.25 -1.39 -6.30
CA PRO A 87 -8.38 -0.47 -6.41
C PRO A 87 -8.40 0.29 -7.74
N GLY A 88 -9.50 0.18 -8.49
CA GLY A 88 -9.69 0.84 -9.78
C GLY A 88 -9.43 -0.05 -11.00
N GLN A 89 -8.87 -1.24 -10.81
CA GLN A 89 -8.77 -2.29 -11.83
C GLN A 89 -10.07 -3.11 -11.91
N PRO A 90 -10.33 -3.84 -13.02
CA PRO A 90 -11.40 -4.82 -13.10
C PRO A 90 -11.32 -5.85 -11.97
N GLY A 91 -12.48 -6.29 -11.48
CA GLY A 91 -12.59 -7.16 -10.31
C GLY A 91 -12.70 -6.41 -8.97
N SER A 92 -12.43 -7.11 -7.88
CA SER A 92 -12.75 -6.72 -6.52
C SER A 92 -11.52 -6.51 -5.65
N ALA A 93 -11.26 -5.25 -5.31
CA ALA A 93 -10.25 -4.90 -4.33
C ALA A 93 -10.82 -4.93 -2.91
N VAL A 94 -10.25 -5.75 -2.03
CA VAL A 94 -10.68 -5.84 -0.61
C VAL A 94 -9.75 -5.01 0.25
N ILE A 95 -10.33 -4.11 1.05
CA ILE A 95 -9.60 -3.20 1.94
C ILE A 95 -10.09 -3.43 3.37
N ALA A 96 -9.23 -3.99 4.21
CA ALA A 96 -9.51 -4.26 5.62
C ALA A 96 -9.03 -3.10 6.50
N GLY A 97 -9.80 -2.75 7.53
CA GLY A 97 -9.41 -1.78 8.54
C GLY A 97 -9.87 -2.21 9.92
N HIS A 98 -9.27 -1.62 10.95
CA HIS A 98 -9.62 -1.93 12.33
C HIS A 98 -10.88 -1.19 12.78
N THR A 99 -11.67 -1.88 13.60
CA THR A 99 -12.54 -1.26 14.60
C THR A 99 -11.85 -1.44 15.95
N TRP A 100 -11.67 -0.37 16.72
CA TRP A 100 -11.04 -0.38 18.03
C TRP A 100 -12.02 0.02 19.12
N SER A 101 -12.15 -0.82 20.14
CA SER A 101 -13.09 -0.60 21.25
C SER A 101 -12.86 0.69 22.05
N ARG A 102 -11.63 1.20 22.04
CA ARG A 102 -11.26 2.46 22.71
C ARG A 102 -11.33 3.67 21.75
N GLY A 103 -11.87 3.49 20.54
CA GLY A 103 -11.88 4.48 19.48
C GLY A 103 -10.58 4.55 18.67
N ALA A 104 -10.55 5.39 17.63
CA ALA A 104 -9.42 5.62 16.71
C ALA A 104 -9.12 4.49 15.70
N GLY A 105 -9.95 3.45 15.63
CA GLY A 105 -9.91 2.51 14.51
C GLY A 105 -10.36 3.24 13.23
N VAL A 106 -9.59 3.08 12.15
CA VAL A 106 -9.87 3.72 10.87
C VAL A 106 -11.29 3.43 10.38
N PHE A 107 -11.84 2.27 10.72
CA PHE A 107 -13.17 1.82 10.33
C PHE A 107 -14.16 1.69 11.50
N ASP A 108 -13.92 2.36 12.63
CA ASP A 108 -14.86 2.37 13.78
C ASP A 108 -16.30 2.69 13.37
N ASN A 109 -16.44 3.62 12.43
CA ASN A 109 -17.74 4.11 11.94
C ASN A 109 -18.12 3.55 10.57
N LEU A 110 -17.48 2.48 10.07
CA LEU A 110 -17.71 1.98 8.70
C LEU A 110 -19.19 1.65 8.43
N GLY A 111 -19.90 1.15 9.44
CA GLY A 111 -21.33 0.85 9.36
C GLY A 111 -22.26 2.07 9.19
N ARG A 112 -21.74 3.31 9.28
CA ARG A 112 -22.49 4.54 8.99
C ARG A 112 -22.57 4.88 7.50
N LEU A 113 -21.78 4.19 6.68
CA LEU A 113 -21.92 4.29 5.23
C LEU A 113 -23.23 3.65 4.79
N GLY A 114 -23.79 4.16 3.70
CA GLY A 114 -24.99 3.68 3.04
C GLY A 114 -24.89 3.91 1.53
N ALA A 115 -25.87 3.39 0.79
CA ALA A 115 -25.89 3.53 -0.66
C ALA A 115 -25.86 5.02 -1.08
N GLY A 116 -25.09 5.33 -2.12
CA GLY A 116 -24.88 6.70 -2.61
C GLY A 116 -23.69 7.44 -1.98
N ASP A 117 -23.18 6.99 -0.82
CA ASP A 117 -21.99 7.58 -0.23
C ASP A 117 -20.76 7.37 -1.12
N ARG A 118 -19.87 8.36 -1.17
CA ARG A 118 -18.65 8.31 -1.99
C ARG A 118 -17.39 8.22 -1.15
N PHE A 119 -16.40 7.53 -1.70
CA PHE A 119 -15.04 7.52 -1.20
C PHE A 119 -14.06 7.40 -2.37
N SER A 120 -12.78 7.61 -2.11
CA SER A 120 -11.74 7.45 -3.13
C SER A 120 -10.55 6.65 -2.64
N VAL A 121 -9.91 5.96 -3.57
CA VAL A 121 -8.61 5.32 -3.39
C VAL A 121 -7.68 5.85 -4.44
N GLY A 122 -6.74 6.70 -4.03
CA GLY A 122 -5.92 7.45 -4.98
C GLY A 122 -6.78 8.34 -5.88
N ARG A 123 -6.73 8.09 -7.20
CA ARG A 123 -7.51 8.83 -8.21
C ARG A 123 -8.85 8.19 -8.53
N SER A 124 -9.10 6.96 -8.09
CA SER A 124 -10.34 6.23 -8.38
C SER A 124 -11.41 6.61 -7.36
N VAL A 125 -12.60 6.98 -7.84
CA VAL A 125 -13.77 7.29 -7.02
C VAL A 125 -14.71 6.10 -7.03
N PHE A 126 -15.33 5.83 -5.89
CA PHE A 126 -16.28 4.75 -5.72
C PHE A 126 -17.57 5.27 -5.07
N VAL A 127 -18.70 4.70 -5.48
CA VAL A 127 -20.01 4.92 -4.87
C VAL A 127 -20.48 3.65 -4.18
N VAL A 128 -20.85 3.77 -2.91
CA VAL A 128 -21.39 2.66 -2.13
C VAL A 128 -22.73 2.24 -2.75
N ASN A 129 -22.90 0.95 -3.01
CA ASN A 129 -24.15 0.39 -3.51
C ASN A 129 -24.79 -0.58 -2.51
N ARG A 130 -24.03 -1.15 -1.58
CA ARG A 130 -24.56 -2.12 -0.61
C ARG A 130 -23.74 -2.16 0.68
N VAL A 131 -24.41 -2.27 1.81
CA VAL A 131 -23.79 -2.56 3.12
C VAL A 131 -24.38 -3.83 3.69
N ARG A 132 -23.53 -4.72 4.22
CA ARG A 132 -23.94 -5.97 4.84
C ARG A 132 -23.26 -6.14 6.19
N ARG A 133 -23.99 -6.73 7.13
CA ARG A 133 -23.45 -7.25 8.38
C ARG A 133 -23.61 -8.76 8.36
N VAL A 134 -22.53 -9.49 8.61
CA VAL A 134 -22.53 -10.96 8.56
C VAL A 134 -21.73 -11.52 9.73
N GLN A 135 -22.21 -12.61 10.33
CA GLN A 135 -21.44 -13.33 11.37
C GLN A 135 -20.35 -14.20 10.73
N THR A 136 -20.71 -14.90 9.65
CA THR A 136 -19.84 -15.84 8.95
C THR A 136 -19.93 -15.64 7.44
N LEU A 137 -18.83 -15.90 6.74
CA LEU A 137 -18.75 -15.95 5.28
C LEU A 137 -18.41 -17.37 4.84
N GLY A 138 -19.27 -17.99 4.04
CA GLY A 138 -18.98 -19.28 3.43
C GLY A 138 -17.93 -19.16 2.31
N PRO A 139 -17.32 -20.29 1.86
CA PRO A 139 -16.24 -20.28 0.88
C PRO A 139 -16.58 -19.57 -0.44
N ARG A 140 -17.82 -19.74 -0.93
CA ARG A 140 -18.29 -19.05 -2.15
C ARG A 140 -18.34 -17.53 -1.97
N ALA A 141 -18.78 -17.05 -0.81
CA ALA A 141 -18.85 -15.63 -0.51
C ALA A 141 -17.45 -15.03 -0.37
N VAL A 142 -16.52 -15.76 0.28
CA VAL A 142 -15.10 -15.36 0.34
C VAL A 142 -14.51 -15.27 -1.06
N ARG A 143 -14.72 -16.27 -1.92
CA ARG A 143 -14.25 -16.23 -3.31
C ARG A 143 -14.81 -15.04 -4.08
N ASP A 144 -16.09 -14.72 -3.91
CA ASP A 144 -16.67 -13.53 -4.54
C ASP A 144 -16.00 -12.23 -4.07
N LEU A 145 -15.70 -12.08 -2.78
CA LEU A 145 -15.06 -10.88 -2.25
C LEU A 145 -13.73 -10.58 -2.94
N PHE A 146 -12.97 -11.62 -3.32
CA PHE A 146 -11.66 -11.50 -3.96
C PHE A 146 -11.69 -11.83 -5.46
N SER A 147 -12.86 -11.77 -6.11
CA SER A 147 -12.97 -12.04 -7.55
C SER A 147 -12.13 -11.06 -8.36
N ASP A 148 -11.33 -11.57 -9.28
CA ASP A 148 -10.55 -10.84 -10.28
C ASP A 148 -11.32 -10.53 -11.57
N ARG A 149 -12.57 -11.01 -11.66
CA ARG A 149 -13.47 -10.78 -12.79
C ARG A 149 -14.55 -9.76 -12.48
N GLY A 150 -15.05 -9.12 -13.53
CA GLY A 150 -16.20 -8.22 -13.50
C GLY A 150 -15.82 -6.74 -13.43
N PRO A 151 -16.81 -5.85 -13.19
CA PRO A 151 -16.58 -4.42 -13.08
C PRO A 151 -15.65 -4.09 -11.91
N SER A 152 -15.03 -2.91 -11.96
CA SER A 152 -14.18 -2.44 -10.87
C SER A 152 -15.01 -2.14 -9.63
N ARG A 153 -14.76 -2.89 -8.56
CA ARG A 153 -15.40 -2.70 -7.26
C ARG A 153 -14.39 -2.70 -6.12
N VAL A 154 -14.78 -2.09 -5.02
CA VAL A 154 -14.07 -2.14 -3.74
C VAL A 154 -15.00 -2.71 -2.68
N VAL A 155 -14.46 -3.57 -1.82
CA VAL A 155 -15.11 -3.98 -0.58
C VAL A 155 -14.30 -3.48 0.61
N LEU A 156 -14.86 -2.54 1.37
CA LEU A 156 -14.31 -2.15 2.67
C LEU A 156 -14.83 -3.14 3.72
N ILE A 157 -13.96 -3.64 4.58
CA ILE A 157 -14.31 -4.62 5.62
C ILE A 157 -13.74 -4.24 6.99
N THR A 158 -14.57 -4.38 8.03
CA THR A 158 -14.13 -4.27 9.43
C THR A 158 -14.84 -5.27 10.34
N CYS A 159 -14.38 -5.39 11.57
CA CYS A 159 -15.03 -6.12 12.65
C CYS A 159 -16.20 -5.31 13.24
N GLY A 160 -17.29 -5.98 13.60
CA GLY A 160 -18.48 -5.40 14.22
C GLY A 160 -18.95 -6.20 15.43
N ASP A 161 -19.94 -5.64 16.14
CA ASP A 161 -20.64 -6.26 17.28
C ASP A 161 -19.68 -6.80 18.34
N ARG A 162 -18.86 -5.89 18.88
CA ARG A 162 -17.97 -6.25 19.98
C ARG A 162 -18.77 -6.48 21.24
N SER A 163 -18.61 -7.65 21.86
CA SER A 163 -19.11 -7.90 23.20
C SER A 163 -18.34 -7.05 24.22
N ALA A 164 -19.05 -6.28 25.04
CA ALA A 164 -18.44 -5.54 26.14
C ALA A 164 -17.83 -6.48 27.20
N THR A 165 -18.42 -7.68 27.37
CA THR A 165 -18.00 -8.67 28.36
C THR A 165 -16.75 -9.43 27.91
N THR A 166 -16.72 -9.93 26.67
CA THR A 166 -15.64 -10.83 26.20
C THR A 166 -14.62 -10.13 25.29
N GLY A 167 -14.94 -8.93 24.79
CA GLY A 167 -14.12 -8.22 23.81
C GLY A 167 -14.12 -8.84 22.40
N VAL A 168 -14.88 -9.92 22.19
CA VAL A 168 -14.97 -10.63 20.89
C VAL A 168 -15.86 -9.86 19.93
N TYR A 169 -15.44 -9.76 18.66
CA TYR A 169 -16.25 -9.22 17.57
C TYR A 169 -17.04 -10.32 16.88
N ALA A 170 -18.37 -10.28 17.02
CA ALA A 170 -19.24 -11.34 16.52
C ALA A 170 -19.56 -11.23 15.02
N SER A 171 -19.25 -10.10 14.38
CA SER A 171 -19.59 -9.89 12.97
C SER A 171 -18.51 -9.19 12.15
N ARG A 172 -18.74 -9.14 10.84
CA ARG A 172 -18.06 -8.30 9.87
C ARG A 172 -19.05 -7.36 9.22
N ILE A 173 -18.63 -6.11 9.07
CA ILE A 173 -19.33 -5.12 8.25
C ILE A 173 -18.63 -5.06 6.90
N LEU A 174 -19.38 -5.24 5.82
CA LEU A 174 -18.91 -5.19 4.45
C LEU A 174 -19.62 -4.05 3.73
N VAL A 175 -18.85 -3.12 3.20
CA VAL A 175 -19.35 -2.03 2.36
C VAL A 175 -18.85 -2.29 0.94
N TYR A 176 -19.79 -2.56 0.04
CA TYR A 176 -19.54 -2.75 -1.38
C TYR A 176 -19.73 -1.43 -2.10
N ALA A 177 -18.83 -1.16 -3.04
CA ALA A 177 -18.89 0.04 -3.86
C ALA A 177 -18.35 -0.23 -5.25
N GLU A 178 -18.91 0.47 -6.23
CA GLU A 178 -18.54 0.38 -7.63
C GLU A 178 -17.80 1.65 -8.05
N LYS A 179 -16.85 1.51 -8.98
CA LYS A 179 -16.12 2.64 -9.52
C LYS A 179 -17.06 3.54 -10.33
N VAL A 180 -16.91 4.85 -10.17
CA VAL A 180 -17.62 5.89 -10.93
C VAL A 180 -16.75 6.41 -12.07
#